data_AF-A0A645H7F7-F1
#
_entry.id   AF-A0A645H7F7-F1
#
_cell.length_a   1.000
_cell.length_b   1.000
_cell.length_c   1.000
_cell.angle_alpha   90.00
_cell.angle_beta   90.00
_cell.angle_gamma   90.00
#
_symmetry.space_group_name_H-M   'P 1'
#
loop_
_entity.id
_entity.type
_entity.pdbx_description
1 polymer ?
#
loop_
_entity_poly.entity_id
_entity_poly.type
_entity_poly.pdbx_seq_one_letter_code
_entity_poly.pdbx_strand_id
1 'polypeptide(L)'
;MPVVTGQASYPEELAEKIRQKGVNIIETDALALAAKAGSEKAVNVVLIGCMARDCDFTKEQLLAATRACVPAKLAEINLAAFELGYNA
;
A
#
# COMPACT_ATOMS: atom_id res chain seq x y z
N MET A 1 -22.28 -7.44 9.05
CA MET A 1 -21.74 -6.59 7.97
C MET A 1 -22.62 -6.78 6.74
N PRO A 2 -23.40 -5.77 6.31
CA PRO A 2 -24.47 -5.93 5.31
C PRO A 2 -23.99 -6.38 3.93
N VAL A 3 -22.75 -6.08 3.54
CA VAL A 3 -22.15 -6.57 2.28
C VAL A 3 -21.84 -8.07 2.35
N VAL A 4 -21.27 -8.53 3.47
CA VAL A 4 -20.93 -9.95 3.68
C VAL A 4 -22.18 -10.83 3.78
N THR A 5 -23.29 -10.27 4.24
CA THR A 5 -24.59 -10.96 4.31
C THR A 5 -25.42 -10.82 3.03
N GLY A 6 -24.88 -10.20 1.97
CA GLY A 6 -25.57 -10.00 0.69
C GLY A 6 -26.72 -9.00 0.72
N GLN A 7 -26.86 -8.24 1.81
CA GLN A 7 -27.90 -7.23 1.99
C GLN A 7 -27.56 -5.87 1.36
N ALA A 8 -26.32 -5.69 0.90
CA ALA A 8 -25.86 -4.50 0.19
C ALA A 8 -24.75 -4.86 -0.80
N SER A 9 -24.71 -4.18 -1.95
CA SER A 9 -23.60 -4.27 -2.90
C SER A 9 -22.43 -3.37 -2.48
N TYR A 10 -21.21 -3.75 -2.86
CA TYR A 10 -20.07 -2.86 -2.69
C TYR A 10 -20.25 -1.62 -3.58
N PRO A 11 -20.00 -0.40 -3.07
CA PRO A 11 -20.24 0.80 -3.86
C PRO A 11 -19.29 0.88 -5.05
N GLU A 12 -19.82 1.27 -6.21
CA GLU A 12 -19.02 1.60 -7.39
C GLU A 12 -18.42 3.01 -7.26
N GLU A 13 -17.43 3.33 -8.09
CA GLU A 13 -16.84 4.68 -8.21
C GLU A 13 -16.31 5.25 -6.89
N LEU A 14 -15.68 4.41 -6.06
CA LEU A 14 -15.21 4.79 -4.73
C LEU A 14 -14.27 6.00 -4.76
N ALA A 15 -13.33 6.05 -5.71
CA ALA A 15 -12.36 7.13 -5.79
C ALA A 15 -13.05 8.49 -6.00
N GLU A 16 -14.06 8.55 -6.88
CA GLU A 16 -14.84 9.79 -7.09
C GLU A 16 -15.65 10.16 -5.86
N LYS A 17 -16.33 9.20 -5.23
CA LYS A 17 -17.12 9.43 -4.01
C LYS A 17 -16.28 9.89 -2.83
N ILE A 18 -15.03 9.41 -2.72
CA ILE A 18 -14.10 9.84 -1.67
C ILE A 18 -13.57 11.26 -2.00
N ARG A 19 -13.24 11.55 -3.27
CA ARG A 19 -12.82 12.89 -3.71
C ARG A 19 -13.88 13.95 -3.45
N GLN A 20 -15.15 13.63 -3.70
CA GLN A 20 -16.28 14.52 -3.44
C GLN A 20 -16.42 14.92 -1.95
N LYS A 21 -15.85 14.14 -1.04
CA LYS A 21 -15.80 14.46 0.40
C LYS A 21 -14.65 15.40 0.77
N GLY A 22 -13.86 15.88 -0.21
CA GLY A 22 -12.71 16.75 0.02
C GLY A 22 -11.49 16.02 0.58
N VAL A 23 -11.42 14.69 0.42
CA VAL A 23 -10.28 13.88 0.88
C VAL A 23 -9.27 13.73 -0.25
N ASN A 24 -7.98 13.89 0.07
CA ASN A 24 -6.91 13.60 -0.87
C ASN A 24 -6.77 12.08 -1.05
N ILE A 25 -6.70 11.62 -2.29
CA ILE A 25 -6.58 10.19 -2.62
C ILE A 25 -5.28 9.96 -3.36
N ILE A 26 -4.56 8.94 -2.94
CA ILE A 26 -3.41 8.40 -3.65
C ILE A 26 -3.91 7.14 -4.37
N GLU A 27 -4.08 7.24 -5.69
CA GLU A 27 -4.40 6.09 -6.53
C GLU A 27 -3.10 5.45 -7.01
N THR A 28 -2.91 4.16 -6.72
CA THR A 28 -1.75 3.43 -7.20
C THR A 28 -2.10 1.97 -7.46
N ASP A 29 -1.52 1.39 -8.51
CA ASP A 29 -1.60 -0.05 -8.75
C ASP A 29 -0.51 -0.75 -7.92
N ALA A 30 -0.82 -0.95 -6.64
CA ALA A 30 0.11 -1.53 -5.69
C ALA A 30 0.47 -2.98 -6.06
N LEU A 31 -0.42 -3.70 -6.73
CA LEU A 31 -0.20 -5.07 -7.15
C LEU A 31 0.82 -5.14 -8.29
N ALA A 32 0.68 -4.27 -9.30
CA ALA A 32 1.66 -4.17 -10.39
C ALA A 32 3.05 -3.76 -9.88
N LEU A 33 3.12 -2.83 -8.92
CA LEU A 33 4.39 -2.43 -8.29
C LEU A 33 5.01 -3.59 -7.48
N ALA A 34 4.20 -4.37 -6.76
CA ALA A 34 4.68 -5.52 -6.03
C ALA A 34 5.21 -6.62 -6.97
N ALA A 35 4.50 -6.87 -8.07
CA ALA A 35 4.97 -7.76 -9.13
C ALA A 35 6.32 -7.29 -9.70
N LYS A 36 6.48 -5.97 -9.94
CA LYS A 36 7.75 -5.38 -10.38
C LYS A 36 8.87 -5.52 -9.35
N ALA A 37 8.56 -5.48 -8.05
CA ALA A 37 9.52 -5.77 -6.98
C ALA A 37 9.95 -7.26 -6.93
N GLY A 38 9.22 -8.14 -7.63
CA GLY A 38 9.50 -9.57 -7.73
C GLY A 38 8.55 -10.47 -6.93
N SER A 39 7.50 -9.92 -6.30
CA SER A 39 6.48 -10.72 -5.62
C SER A 39 5.21 -9.92 -5.35
N GLU A 40 4.08 -10.38 -5.89
CA GLU A 40 2.74 -9.84 -5.58
C GLU A 40 2.44 -9.87 -4.07
N LYS A 41 3.04 -10.80 -3.32
CA LYS A 41 2.87 -10.88 -1.86
C LYS A 41 3.46 -9.68 -1.12
N ALA A 42 4.29 -8.87 -1.78
CA ALA A 42 4.86 -7.64 -1.22
C ALA A 42 3.93 -6.42 -1.39
N VAL A 43 2.70 -6.59 -1.89
CA VAL A 43 1.73 -5.50 -2.08
C VAL A 43 1.48 -4.67 -0.82
N ASN A 44 1.45 -5.30 0.35
CA ASN A 44 1.30 -4.58 1.61
C ASN A 44 2.48 -3.63 1.88
N VAL A 45 3.69 -4.02 1.47
CA VAL A 45 4.88 -3.20 1.67
C VAL A 45 4.94 -2.05 0.67
N VAL A 46 4.43 -2.23 -0.55
CA VAL A 46 4.20 -1.12 -1.49
C VAL A 46 3.27 -0.08 -0.86
N LEU A 47 2.14 -0.51 -0.28
CA LEU A 47 1.20 0.40 0.38
C LEU A 47 1.82 1.16 1.55
N ILE A 48 2.68 0.51 2.35
CA ILE A 48 3.45 1.19 3.40
C ILE A 48 4.38 2.24 2.79
N GLY A 49 5.06 1.91 1.69
CA GLY A 49 5.87 2.87 0.93
C GLY A 49 5.08 4.09 0.47
N CYS A 50 3.88 3.89 -0.08
CA CYS A 50 3.02 5.00 -0.50
C CYS A 50 2.59 5.89 0.68
N MET A 51 2.21 5.26 1.80
CA MET A 51 1.82 5.97 3.03
C MET A 51 2.97 6.77 3.64
N ALA A 52 4.21 6.28 3.51
CA ALA A 52 5.38 6.86 4.16
C ALA A 52 5.62 8.34 3.84
N ARG A 53 5.15 8.84 2.69
CA ARG A 53 5.30 10.24 2.30
C ARG A 53 4.45 11.22 3.11
N ASP A 54 3.32 10.74 3.61
CA ASP A 54 2.30 11.57 4.26
C ASP A 54 2.16 11.25 5.75
N CYS A 55 3.09 10.48 6.31
CA CYS A 55 3.10 10.10 7.73
C CYS A 55 4.18 10.86 8.51
N ASP A 56 4.01 10.97 9.82
CA ASP A 56 4.95 11.65 10.73
C ASP A 56 6.21 10.84 11.07
N PHE A 57 6.58 9.86 10.22
CA PHE A 57 7.78 9.04 10.40
C PHE A 57 8.78 9.31 9.29
N THR A 58 10.08 9.21 9.60
CA THR A 58 11.09 9.26 8.55
C THR A 58 11.07 7.99 7.72
N LYS A 59 11.51 8.11 6.47
CA LYS A 59 11.67 6.98 5.55
C LYS A 59 12.54 5.88 6.16
N GLU A 60 13.62 6.26 6.84
CA GLU A 60 14.56 5.33 7.49
C GLU A 60 13.90 4.56 8.63
N GLN A 61 13.05 5.22 9.44
CA GLN A 61 12.31 4.54 10.51
C GLN A 61 11.38 3.46 9.94
N LEU A 62 10.68 3.77 8.85
CA LEU A 62 9.77 2.83 8.20
C LEU A 62 10.50 1.71 7.44
N LEU A 63 11.64 2.00 6.83
CA LEU A 63 12.51 0.99 6.23
C LEU A 63 13.05 0.02 7.29
N ALA A 64 13.49 0.54 8.43
CA ALA A 64 13.96 -0.27 9.55
C ALA A 64 12.83 -1.17 10.11
N ALA A 65 11.63 -0.61 10.31
CA ALA A 65 10.46 -1.36 10.74
C ALA A 65 10.08 -2.46 9.72
N THR A 66 10.05 -2.11 8.44
CA THR A 66 9.78 -3.07 7.35
C THR A 66 10.77 -4.22 7.40
N ARG A 67 12.07 -3.93 7.49
CA ARG A 67 13.13 -4.95 7.57
C ARG A 67 12.99 -5.87 8.79
N ALA A 68 12.53 -5.33 9.92
CA ALA A 68 12.31 -6.10 11.15
C ALA A 68 11.06 -7.00 11.09
N CYS A 69 10.03 -6.62 10.33
CA CYS A 69 8.78 -7.36 10.24
C CYS A 69 8.75 -8.41 9.13
N VAL A 70 9.54 -8.24 8.06
CA VAL A 70 9.56 -9.18 6.94
C VAL A 70 10.54 -10.33 7.17
N PRO A 71 10.28 -11.53 6.60
CA PRO A 71 11.25 -12.62 6.66
C PRO A 71 12.59 -12.20 6.06
N ALA A 72 13.70 -12.47 6.74
CA ALA A 72 15.04 -12.05 6.30
C ALA A 72 15.38 -12.50 4.86
N LYS A 73 14.92 -13.68 4.45
CA LYS A 73 15.08 -14.21 3.09
C LYS A 73 14.41 -13.34 2.01
N LEU A 74 13.36 -12.60 2.39
CA LEU A 74 12.56 -11.77 1.50
C LEU A 74 12.81 -10.27 1.73
N ALA A 75 13.80 -9.91 2.54
CA ALA A 75 14.07 -8.51 2.88
C ALA A 75 14.29 -7.66 1.63
N GLU A 76 15.15 -8.08 0.71
CA GLU A 76 15.46 -7.32 -0.50
C GLU A 76 14.22 -7.03 -1.37
N ILE A 77 13.36 -8.03 -1.60
CA ILE A 77 12.12 -7.87 -2.38
C ILE A 77 11.17 -6.88 -1.69
N ASN A 78 11.02 -7.00 -0.37
CA ASN A 78 10.13 -6.11 0.38
C ASN A 78 10.68 -4.68 0.46
N LEU A 79 11.99 -4.51 0.62
CA LEU A 79 12.61 -3.18 0.61
C LEU A 79 12.48 -2.53 -0.78
N ALA A 80 12.66 -3.30 -1.86
CA ALA A 80 12.38 -2.82 -3.22
C ALA A 80 10.91 -2.44 -3.42
N ALA A 81 9.98 -3.24 -2.88
CA ALA A 81 8.55 -2.92 -2.90
C ALA A 81 8.22 -1.63 -2.14
N PHE A 82 8.84 -1.42 -0.97
CA PHE A 82 8.72 -0.18 -0.20
C PHE A 82 9.19 1.01 -1.03
N GLU A 83 10.35 0.92 -1.66
CA GLU A 83 10.91 1.99 -2.49
C GLU A 83 10.03 2.29 -3.71
N LEU A 84 9.48 1.26 -4.37
CA LEU A 84 8.54 1.45 -5.46
C LEU A 84 7.27 2.18 -4.99
N GLY A 85 6.73 1.82 -3.82
CA GLY A 85 5.60 2.52 -3.22
C GLY A 85 5.91 3.96 -2.84
N TYR A 86 7.09 4.20 -2.26
CA TYR A 86 7.54 5.54 -1.84
C TYR A 86 7.71 6.51 -3.02
N ASN A 87 8.07 6.00 -4.20
CA ASN A 87 8.30 6.81 -5.39
C ASN A 87 7.11 6.80 -6.39
N ALA A 88 6.01 6.10 -6.09
CA ALA A 88 4.82 6.03 -6.94
C ALA A 88 3.85 7.17 -6.68
#